data_AF-A0A942FRU8-F1
#
_entry.id   AF-A0A942FRU8-F1
#
_cell.length_a   1.000
_cell.length_b   1.000
_cell.length_c   1.000
_cell.angle_alpha   90.00
_cell.angle_beta   90.00
_cell.angle_gamma   90.00
#
_symmetry.space_group_name_H-M   'P 1'
#
loop_
_entity.id
_entity.type
_entity.pdbx_description
1 polymer ?
#
loop_
_entity_poly.entity_id
_entity_poly.type
_entity_poly.pdbx_seq_one_letter_code
_entity_poly.pdbx_strand_id
1 'polypeptide(L)'
;LAVVEGDQQTSHDAERIRATGAPAVQINTGKGCHLDAHMVGHALEKLPLENGGALMIENVGNLVCPAAFDLGEAGKVVILSVTEGEDKPLKYPDMFRAARLMLVNKCDLLPYLEFDVDQAIANARRVNPLIEVIRVSATKGDGMADWLAWIEKGAAAVRG
;
A
#
# COMPACT_ATOMS: atom_id res chain seq x y z
N LEU A 1 -11.06 -9.76 -7.26
CA LEU A 1 -10.20 -9.06 -6.28
C LEU A 1 -10.22 -9.89 -5.00
N ALA A 2 -9.08 -10.13 -4.37
CA ALA A 2 -8.98 -10.74 -3.05
C ALA A 2 -7.96 -9.99 -2.21
N VAL A 3 -8.04 -10.10 -0.88
CA VAL A 3 -7.18 -9.33 0.03
C VAL A 3 -6.52 -10.24 1.06
N VAL A 4 -5.22 -10.01 1.29
CA VAL A 4 -4.48 -10.52 2.45
C VAL A 4 -4.22 -9.34 3.37
N GLU A 5 -4.68 -9.45 4.60
CA GLU A 5 -4.49 -8.45 5.65
C GLU A 5 -3.42 -8.92 6.63
N GLY A 6 -2.39 -8.12 6.85
CA GLY A 6 -1.30 -8.40 7.77
C GLY A 6 -1.28 -7.43 8.94
N ASP A 7 -1.50 -7.94 10.15
CA ASP A 7 -1.50 -7.09 11.33
C ASP A 7 -0.89 -7.79 12.54
N GLN A 8 -0.60 -7.06 13.61
CA GLN A 8 -0.10 -7.68 14.84
C GLN A 8 -1.18 -8.50 15.53
N GLN A 9 -2.39 -7.93 15.63
CA GLN A 9 -3.53 -8.52 16.33
C GLN A 9 -4.83 -8.07 15.69
N THR A 10 -5.92 -8.75 16.07
CA THR A 10 -7.30 -8.52 15.65
C THR A 10 -7.59 -8.90 14.19
N SER A 11 -8.87 -8.90 13.84
CA SER A 11 -9.37 -9.18 12.48
C SER A 11 -10.11 -7.98 11.90
N HIS A 12 -9.95 -6.79 12.51
CA HIS A 12 -10.81 -5.65 12.28
C HIS A 12 -10.76 -5.17 10.81
N ASP A 13 -9.58 -5.07 10.22
CA ASP A 13 -9.44 -4.62 8.84
C ASP A 13 -9.94 -5.67 7.84
N ALA A 14 -9.63 -6.95 8.07
CA ALA A 14 -10.20 -8.02 7.25
C ALA A 14 -11.74 -8.10 7.35
N GLU A 15 -12.33 -7.79 8.51
CA GLU A 15 -13.79 -7.70 8.68
C GLU A 15 -14.38 -6.51 7.91
N ARG A 16 -13.75 -5.33 8.00
CA ARG A 16 -14.15 -4.15 7.23
C ARG A 16 -14.10 -4.40 5.73
N ILE A 17 -13.09 -5.11 5.24
CA ILE A 17 -12.97 -5.49 3.84
C ILE A 17 -14.05 -6.50 3.44
N ARG A 18 -14.27 -7.55 4.24
CA ARG A 18 -15.35 -8.52 3.96
C ARG A 18 -16.73 -7.87 3.92
N ALA A 19 -16.97 -6.84 4.73
CA ALA A 19 -18.23 -6.07 4.69
C ALA A 19 -18.47 -5.34 3.35
N THR A 20 -17.42 -5.12 2.54
CA THR A 20 -17.55 -4.59 1.16
C THR A 20 -17.92 -5.67 0.13
N GLY A 21 -17.87 -6.94 0.51
CA GLY A 21 -18.07 -8.10 -0.37
C GLY A 21 -16.77 -8.71 -0.93
N ALA A 22 -15.61 -8.10 -0.72
CA ALA A 22 -14.33 -8.66 -1.14
C ALA A 22 -13.87 -9.81 -0.20
N PRO A 23 -13.39 -10.95 -0.73
CA PRO A 23 -12.81 -12.00 0.09
C PRO A 23 -11.49 -11.52 0.71
N ALA A 24 -11.36 -11.68 2.03
CA ALA A 24 -10.16 -11.28 2.76
C ALA A 24 -9.73 -12.32 3.81
N VAL A 25 -8.43 -12.59 3.88
CA VAL A 25 -7.79 -13.44 4.89
C VAL A 25 -6.90 -12.59 5.80
N GLN A 26 -7.12 -12.70 7.11
CA GLN A 26 -6.27 -12.06 8.12
C GLN A 26 -5.06 -12.95 8.45
N ILE A 27 -3.89 -12.34 8.50
CA ILE A 27 -2.65 -12.88 9.07
C ILE A 27 -2.36 -12.08 10.34
N ASN A 28 -2.44 -12.76 11.48
CA ASN A 28 -1.99 -12.22 12.76
C ASN A 28 -0.52 -12.56 12.97
N THR A 29 0.36 -11.58 12.80
CA THR A 29 1.81 -11.73 12.93
C THR A 29 2.29 -11.76 14.39
N GLY A 30 1.40 -11.46 15.35
CA GLY A 30 1.70 -11.42 16.77
C GLY A 30 2.65 -10.27 17.09
N LYS A 31 3.94 -10.59 17.25
CA LYS A 31 5.01 -9.58 17.47
C LYS A 31 5.78 -9.24 16.19
N GLY A 32 5.44 -9.87 15.06
CA GLY A 32 6.02 -9.53 13.76
C GLY A 32 5.78 -8.07 13.39
N CYS A 33 6.70 -7.48 12.64
CA CYS A 33 6.60 -6.11 12.13
C CYS A 33 6.44 -6.05 10.60
N HIS A 34 6.29 -7.21 9.95
CA HIS A 34 6.16 -7.39 8.51
C HIS A 34 5.47 -8.73 8.21
N LEU A 35 4.94 -8.84 6.99
CA LEU A 35 4.66 -10.11 6.33
C LEU A 35 5.90 -10.61 5.57
N ASP A 36 5.98 -11.92 5.35
CA ASP A 36 6.89 -12.54 4.41
C ASP A 36 6.13 -13.35 3.33
N ALA A 37 6.83 -13.72 2.25
CA ALA A 37 6.24 -14.45 1.13
C ALA A 37 5.64 -15.81 1.54
N HIS A 38 6.18 -16.46 2.57
CA HIS A 38 5.67 -17.75 3.05
C HIS A 38 4.31 -17.57 3.73
N MET A 39 4.16 -16.54 4.58
CA MET A 39 2.88 -16.18 5.19
C MET A 39 1.82 -15.86 4.13
N VAL A 40 2.19 -15.09 3.11
CA VAL A 40 1.28 -14.74 2.00
C VAL A 40 0.90 -15.98 1.20
N GLY A 41 1.84 -16.88 0.92
CA GLY A 41 1.58 -18.15 0.23
C GLY A 41 0.52 -19.00 0.93
N HIS A 42 0.62 -19.16 2.27
CA HIS A 42 -0.39 -19.87 3.06
C HIS A 42 -1.76 -19.18 3.08
N ALA A 43 -1.79 -17.84 2.99
CA ALA A 43 -3.05 -17.11 2.91
C ALA A 43 -3.73 -17.31 1.55
N LEU A 44 -2.95 -17.41 0.47
CA LEU A 44 -3.44 -17.64 -0.88
C LEU A 44 -4.14 -19.00 -1.04
N GLU A 45 -3.70 -20.04 -0.33
CA GLU A 45 -4.36 -21.35 -0.32
C GLU A 45 -5.82 -21.30 0.16
N LYS A 46 -6.17 -20.26 0.93
CA LYS A 46 -7.51 -20.06 1.52
C LYS A 46 -8.36 -19.05 0.76
N LEU A 47 -7.75 -18.28 -0.14
CA LEU A 47 -8.45 -17.22 -0.87
C LEU A 47 -9.02 -17.76 -2.18
N PRO A 48 -10.30 -17.52 -2.48
CA PRO A 48 -10.85 -17.78 -3.80
C PRO A 48 -10.36 -16.69 -4.77
N LEU A 49 -9.12 -16.83 -5.24
CA LEU A 49 -8.55 -15.96 -6.27
C LEU A 49 -8.72 -16.60 -7.64
N GLU A 50 -9.59 -16.03 -8.46
CA GLU A 50 -9.78 -16.48 -9.83
C GLU A 50 -8.53 -16.23 -10.69
N ASN A 51 -8.35 -17.04 -11.74
CA ASN A 51 -7.31 -16.80 -12.75
C ASN A 51 -7.50 -15.43 -13.38
N GLY A 52 -6.44 -14.61 -13.39
CA GLY A 52 -6.56 -13.22 -13.81
C GLY A 52 -7.32 -12.35 -12.79
N GLY A 53 -7.40 -12.76 -11.53
CA GLY A 53 -7.78 -11.89 -10.43
C GLY A 53 -6.70 -10.86 -10.08
N ALA A 54 -7.00 -9.98 -9.14
CA ALA A 54 -6.02 -9.11 -8.50
C ALA A 54 -5.99 -9.43 -7.00
N LEU A 55 -4.79 -9.52 -6.44
CA LEU A 55 -4.54 -9.68 -5.01
C LEU A 55 -4.02 -8.36 -4.44
N MET A 56 -4.63 -7.89 -3.37
CA MET A 56 -4.11 -6.79 -2.56
C MET A 56 -3.52 -7.38 -1.28
N ILE A 57 -2.32 -6.94 -0.90
CA ILE A 57 -1.68 -7.34 0.34
C ILE A 57 -1.48 -6.08 1.18
N GLU A 58 -2.29 -5.90 2.22
CA GLU A 58 -2.06 -4.89 3.23
C GLU A 58 -1.06 -5.44 4.24
N ASN A 59 0.09 -4.78 4.36
CA ASN A 59 1.16 -5.20 5.26
C ASN A 59 1.00 -4.52 6.62
N VAL A 60 1.75 -4.99 7.61
CA VAL A 60 1.78 -4.38 8.94
C VAL A 60 2.20 -2.92 8.83
N GLY A 61 1.50 -2.01 9.52
CA GLY A 61 1.75 -0.57 9.52
C GLY A 61 3.15 -0.18 10.00
N ASN A 62 4.14 -0.26 9.11
CA ASN A 62 5.55 -0.06 9.40
C ASN A 62 6.32 0.36 8.14
N LEU A 63 7.09 1.46 8.22
CA LEU A 63 7.90 1.98 7.10
C LEU A 63 9.34 1.47 7.10
N VAL A 64 9.70 0.55 8.00
CA VAL A 64 11.05 0.01 8.19
C VAL A 64 11.10 -1.45 7.79
N CYS A 65 10.49 -2.34 8.58
CA CYS A 65 10.64 -3.78 8.37
C CYS A 65 10.16 -4.24 6.97
N PRO A 66 8.97 -3.84 6.50
CA PRO A 66 8.42 -4.37 5.24
C PRO A 66 9.22 -4.00 3.98
N ALA A 67 10.10 -3.00 4.06
CA ALA A 67 10.95 -2.61 2.94
C ALA A 67 11.94 -3.71 2.52
N ALA A 68 12.34 -4.57 3.46
CA ALA A 68 13.32 -5.64 3.25
C ALA A 68 12.71 -6.97 2.78
N PHE A 69 11.38 -7.06 2.65
CA PHE A 69 10.68 -8.29 2.32
C PHE A 69 9.93 -8.15 1.00
N ASP A 70 10.35 -8.97 0.04
CA ASP A 70 9.61 -9.25 -1.17
C ASP A 70 8.57 -10.32 -0.86
N LEU A 71 7.30 -10.03 -1.17
CA LEU A 71 6.18 -10.95 -0.96
C LEU A 71 5.79 -11.67 -2.26
N GLY A 72 6.51 -11.42 -3.35
CA GLY A 72 6.15 -11.84 -4.70
C GLY A 72 5.16 -10.90 -5.39
N GLU A 73 4.98 -9.68 -4.89
CA GLU A 73 4.07 -8.70 -5.49
C GLU A 73 4.58 -8.13 -6.81
N ALA A 74 3.67 -7.83 -7.74
CA ALA A 74 4.03 -7.17 -9.01
C ALA A 74 4.39 -5.68 -8.84
N GLY A 75 4.00 -5.07 -7.71
CA GLY A 75 4.31 -3.69 -7.40
C GLY A 75 4.02 -3.35 -5.95
N LYS A 76 5.01 -2.75 -5.29
CA LYS A 76 4.87 -2.26 -3.91
C LYS A 76 4.37 -0.81 -3.93
N VAL A 77 3.32 -0.52 -3.16
CA VAL A 77 2.73 0.82 -3.00
C VAL A 77 3.00 1.30 -1.58
N VAL A 78 3.58 2.49 -1.43
CA VAL A 78 3.71 3.17 -0.12
C VAL A 78 2.64 4.25 -0.01
N ILE A 79 2.00 4.35 1.15
CA ILE A 79 1.03 5.40 1.46
C ILE A 79 1.66 6.36 2.46
N LEU A 80 1.73 7.64 2.10
CA LEU A 80 2.16 8.73 2.97
C LEU A 80 0.98 9.67 3.19
N SER A 81 0.48 9.79 4.42
CA SER A 81 -0.56 10.78 4.74
C SER A 81 0.05 12.16 4.94
N VAL A 82 -0.68 13.22 4.55
CA VAL A 82 -0.26 14.62 4.81
C VAL A 82 -0.15 14.96 6.32
N THR A 83 -0.62 14.09 7.20
CA THR A 83 -0.52 14.23 8.66
C THR A 83 0.80 13.69 9.24
N GLU A 84 1.69 13.14 8.42
CA GLU A 84 2.89 12.41 8.88
C GLU A 84 4.19 13.23 8.75
N GLY A 85 4.21 14.25 7.89
CA GLY A 85 5.39 15.09 7.61
C GLY A 85 6.12 14.75 6.31
N GLU A 86 6.66 15.77 5.66
CA GLU A 86 7.28 15.75 4.32
C GLU A 86 8.65 15.04 4.30
N ASP A 87 9.25 14.86 5.48
CA ASP A 87 10.58 14.28 5.65
C ASP A 87 10.58 12.75 5.74
N LYS A 88 9.40 12.12 5.77
CA LYS A 88 9.23 10.66 5.82
C LYS A 88 10.01 9.92 4.74
N PRO A 89 10.05 10.36 3.46
CA PRO A 89 10.86 9.68 2.46
C PRO A 89 12.35 9.64 2.79
N LEU A 90 12.90 10.72 3.36
CA LEU A 90 14.31 10.78 3.75
C LEU A 90 14.59 10.00 5.04
N LYS A 91 13.63 9.93 5.96
CA LYS A 91 13.74 9.17 7.22
C LYS A 91 13.62 7.66 7.01
N TYR A 92 12.87 7.22 6.01
CA TYR A 92 12.59 5.81 5.72
C TYR A 92 12.97 5.43 4.29
N PRO A 93 14.21 5.70 3.85
CA PRO A 93 14.57 5.68 2.42
C PRO A 93 14.38 4.31 1.77
N ASP A 94 14.52 3.22 2.51
CA ASP A 94 14.41 1.88 1.95
C ASP A 94 12.98 1.54 1.50
N MET A 95 11.96 1.98 2.25
CA MET A 95 10.57 1.80 1.86
C MET A 95 10.24 2.57 0.56
N PHE A 96 10.65 3.83 0.48
CA PHE A 96 10.39 4.66 -0.70
C PHE A 96 11.24 4.24 -1.91
N ARG A 97 12.41 3.62 -1.68
CA ARG A 97 13.21 3.00 -2.73
C ARG A 97 12.58 1.72 -3.27
N ALA A 98 11.98 0.90 -2.40
CA ALA A 98 11.31 -0.34 -2.79
C ALA A 98 9.94 -0.09 -3.45
N ALA A 99 9.27 1.01 -3.12
CA ALA A 99 7.96 1.34 -3.67
C ALA A 99 8.04 1.78 -5.14
N ARG A 100 7.12 1.27 -5.96
CA ARG A 100 6.91 1.73 -7.33
C ARG A 100 6.01 2.96 -7.39
N LEU A 101 5.05 3.04 -6.48
CA LEU A 101 4.06 4.12 -6.38
C LEU A 101 4.02 4.63 -4.94
N MET A 102 4.02 5.96 -4.79
CA MET A 102 3.64 6.64 -3.56
C MET A 102 2.25 7.26 -3.71
N LEU A 103 1.34 6.91 -2.80
CA LEU A 103 0.07 7.63 -2.62
C LEU A 103 0.26 8.70 -1.54
N VAL A 104 0.05 9.97 -1.90
CA VAL A 104 -0.05 11.07 -0.92
C VAL A 104 -1.51 11.20 -0.48
N ASN A 105 -1.86 10.60 0.66
CA ASN A 105 -3.24 10.44 1.10
C ASN A 105 -3.69 11.56 2.07
N LYS A 106 -5.01 11.65 2.27
CA LYS A 106 -5.72 12.62 3.11
C LYS A 106 -5.53 14.07 2.63
N CYS A 107 -5.41 14.26 1.31
CA CYS A 107 -5.23 15.59 0.70
C CYS A 107 -6.38 16.56 1.01
N ASP A 108 -7.56 16.06 1.40
CA ASP A 108 -8.69 16.87 1.90
C ASP A 108 -8.35 17.65 3.17
N LEU A 109 -7.29 17.27 3.90
CA LEU A 109 -6.84 17.97 5.11
C LEU A 109 -5.86 19.11 4.85
N LEU A 110 -5.35 19.27 3.62
CA LEU A 110 -4.35 20.31 3.29
C LEU A 110 -4.77 21.75 3.67
N PRO A 111 -6.06 22.16 3.56
CA PRO A 111 -6.47 23.49 4.03
C PRO A 111 -6.29 23.74 5.52
N TYR A 112 -6.03 22.70 6.32
CA TYR A 112 -5.90 22.75 7.78
C TYR A 112 -4.49 22.43 8.27
N LEU A 113 -3.55 22.16 7.36
CA LEU A 113 -2.21 21.69 7.68
C LEU A 113 -1.16 22.57 7.00
N GLU A 114 -0.07 22.84 7.71
CA GLU A 114 1.16 23.33 7.10
C GLU A 114 1.94 22.13 6.56
N PHE A 115 1.53 21.64 5.38
CA PHE A 115 2.18 20.53 4.69
C PHE A 115 2.47 20.88 3.23
N ASP A 116 3.74 20.80 2.84
CA ASP A 116 4.20 21.02 1.47
C ASP A 116 4.26 19.70 0.69
N VAL A 117 3.23 19.46 -0.12
CA VAL A 117 3.13 18.27 -0.96
C VAL A 117 4.27 18.18 -1.97
N ASP A 118 4.69 19.30 -2.56
CA ASP A 118 5.75 19.31 -3.56
C ASP A 118 7.10 19.00 -2.92
N GLN A 119 7.34 19.47 -1.69
CA GLN A 119 8.51 19.11 -0.91
C GLN A 119 8.55 17.61 -0.55
N ALA A 120 7.41 17.03 -0.16
CA ALA A 120 7.32 15.59 0.10
C ALA A 120 7.61 14.76 -1.17
N ILE A 121 7.09 15.18 -2.32
CA ILE A 121 7.35 14.56 -3.63
C ILE A 121 8.81 14.69 -4.02
N ALA A 122 9.41 15.87 -3.85
CA ALA A 122 10.83 16.09 -4.11
C ALA A 122 11.71 15.18 -3.25
N ASN A 123 11.36 15.03 -1.97
CA ASN A 123 12.07 14.11 -1.06
C ASN A 123 11.95 12.66 -1.50
N ALA A 124 10.76 12.20 -1.91
CA ALA A 124 10.57 10.85 -2.43
C ALA A 124 11.39 10.62 -3.71
N ARG A 125 11.41 11.58 -4.64
CA ARG A 125 12.19 11.48 -5.89
C ARG A 125 13.69 11.53 -5.68
N ARG A 126 14.18 12.17 -4.61
CA ARG A 126 15.60 12.11 -4.21
C ARG A 126 16.01 10.70 -3.80
N VAL A 127 15.10 9.94 -3.20
CA VAL A 127 15.35 8.56 -2.76
C VAL A 127 15.13 7.57 -3.91
N ASN A 128 14.09 7.78 -4.70
CA ASN A 128 13.69 6.97 -5.84
C ASN A 128 13.28 7.85 -7.02
N PRO A 129 14.18 8.13 -7.98
CA PRO A 129 13.88 9.00 -9.13
C PRO A 129 12.76 8.48 -10.05
N LEU A 130 12.43 7.19 -9.97
CA LEU A 130 11.42 6.54 -10.80
C LEU A 130 10.06 6.39 -10.10
N ILE A 131 9.93 6.81 -8.85
CA ILE A 131 8.69 6.65 -8.09
C ILE A 131 7.54 7.43 -8.74
N GLU A 132 6.47 6.72 -9.07
CA GLU A 132 5.21 7.34 -9.49
C GLU A 132 4.53 7.95 -8.26
N VAL A 133 3.80 9.05 -8.42
CA VAL A 133 3.10 9.69 -7.30
C VAL A 133 1.69 10.06 -7.71
N ILE A 134 0.72 9.69 -6.87
CA ILE A 134 -0.69 10.09 -7.01
C ILE A 134 -1.14 10.74 -5.70
N ARG A 135 -1.77 11.91 -5.81
CA ARG A 135 -2.40 12.60 -4.68
C ARG A 135 -3.82 12.09 -4.54
N VAL A 136 -4.19 11.66 -3.34
CA VAL A 136 -5.51 11.08 -3.09
C VAL A 136 -6.17 11.63 -1.84
N SER A 137 -7.50 11.63 -1.85
CA SER A 137 -8.33 11.67 -0.64
C SER A 137 -9.25 10.47 -0.66
N ALA A 138 -8.94 9.46 0.14
CA ALA A 138 -9.80 8.27 0.23
C ALA A 138 -11.22 8.59 0.77
N THR A 139 -11.37 9.70 1.51
CA THR A 139 -12.65 10.15 2.07
C THR A 139 -13.50 10.94 1.07
N LYS A 140 -12.87 11.67 0.14
CA LYS A 140 -13.57 12.46 -0.89
C LYS A 140 -13.63 11.77 -2.26
N GLY A 141 -12.77 10.79 -2.49
CA GLY A 141 -12.65 10.09 -3.76
C GLY A 141 -11.66 10.73 -4.74
N ASP A 142 -11.08 11.88 -4.42
CA ASP A 142 -10.12 12.56 -5.29
C ASP A 142 -8.90 11.67 -5.55
N GLY A 143 -8.47 11.59 -6.82
CA GLY A 143 -7.32 10.79 -7.26
C GLY A 143 -7.52 9.27 -7.25
N MET A 144 -8.67 8.77 -6.75
CA MET A 144 -8.93 7.32 -6.70
C MET A 144 -9.04 6.70 -8.09
N ALA A 145 -9.58 7.43 -9.07
CA ALA A 145 -9.64 6.97 -10.46
C ALA A 145 -8.24 6.75 -11.06
N ASP A 146 -7.29 7.65 -10.79
CA ASP A 146 -5.91 7.53 -11.26
C ASP A 146 -5.22 6.33 -10.59
N TRP A 147 -5.47 6.10 -9.30
CA TRP A 147 -4.93 4.93 -8.60
C TRP A 147 -5.50 3.62 -9.16
N LEU A 148 -6.80 3.53 -9.41
CA LEU A 148 -7.41 2.36 -10.02
C LEU A 148 -6.87 2.10 -11.43
N ALA A 149 -6.72 3.15 -12.25
CA ALA A 149 -6.12 3.05 -13.58
C ALA A 149 -4.67 2.55 -13.53
N TRP A 150 -3.89 2.95 -12.51
CA TRP A 150 -2.55 2.44 -12.28
C TRP A 150 -2.54 0.94 -11.98
N ILE A 151 -3.48 0.46 -11.14
CA ILE A 151 -3.63 -0.97 -10.85
C ILE A 151 -4.02 -1.75 -12.11
N GLU A 152 -5.00 -1.27 -12.88
CA GLU A 152 -5.46 -1.93 -14.11
C GLU A 152 -4.33 -2.04 -15.14
N LYS A 153 -3.54 -0.97 -15.32
CA LYS A 153 -2.37 -0.97 -16.20
C LYS A 153 -1.33 -2.00 -15.74
N GLY A 154 -1.04 -2.07 -14.44
CA GLY A 154 -0.12 -3.05 -13.87
C GLY A 154 -0.62 -4.49 -14.07
N ALA A 155 -1.90 -4.73 -13.82
CA ALA A 155 -2.54 -6.03 -14.01
C ALA A 155 -2.52 -6.49 -15.47
N ALA A 156 -2.72 -5.58 -16.43
CA ALA A 156 -2.63 -5.89 -17.86
C ALA A 156 -1.19 -6.28 -18.28
N ALA A 157 -0.18 -5.58 -17.74
CA ALA A 157 1.23 -5.84 -18.07
C ALA A 157 1.76 -7.19 -17.58
N VAL A 158 1.16 -7.77 -16.53
CA VAL A 158 1.56 -9.07 -15.97
C VAL A 158 0.82 -10.24 -16.63
N ARG A 159 -0.33 -10.00 -17.27
CA ARG A 159 -1.13 -11.03 -17.94
C ARG A 159 -0.75 -11.27 -19.40
N GLY A 160 -0.11 -10.30 -20.05
CA GLY A 160 0.40 -10.40 -21.42
C GLY A 160 1.80 -10.99 -21.46
#